data_AF-A0A8E0FS17-F1
#
_entry.id   AF-A0A8E0FS17-F1
#
_cell.length_a   1.000
_cell.length_b   1.000
_cell.length_c   1.000
_cell.angle_alpha   90.00
_cell.angle_beta   90.00
_cell.angle_gamma   90.00
#
_symmetry.space_group_name_H-M   'P 1'
#
loop_
_entity.id
_entity.type
_entity.pdbx_description
1 polymer ?
#
loop_
_entity_poly.entity_id
_entity_poly.type
_entity_poly.pdbx_seq_one_letter_code
_entity_poly.pdbx_strand_id
1 'polypeptide(L)'
;MERSENVILLGPPGVGKTHLAVALGVKAADAGHRVLFMPLDKLIATLMKAKQENRLEKQLQQLGYARVLILDEIGYLPMTREEASLFFRLLNRRYEKASIVLTSNKGFADWGEMFGDNVLATAILDRLLHHSTTLNIKGESYRLKEKRKAGVLAKNATPISDDEMAASGQH
;
A
#
# COMPACT_ATOMS: atom_id res chain seq x y z
N MET A 1 7.04 22.58 13.86
CA MET A 1 5.83 21.73 13.74
C MET A 1 6.12 20.65 12.70
N GLU A 2 6.51 19.45 13.15
CA GLU A 2 6.71 18.26 12.30
C GLU A 2 5.33 17.73 11.91
N ARG A 3 4.82 18.08 10.71
CA ARG A 3 3.48 17.66 10.30
C ARG A 3 3.38 16.13 10.21
N SER A 4 2.30 15.56 10.77
CA SER A 4 1.92 14.16 10.59
C SER A 4 1.28 13.96 9.21
N GLU A 5 2.08 14.06 8.15
CA GLU A 5 1.61 13.83 6.77
C GLU A 5 1.80 12.35 6.39
N ASN A 6 0.78 11.79 5.75
CA ASN A 6 0.82 10.47 5.15
C ASN A 6 1.54 10.52 3.80
N VAL A 7 2.16 9.41 3.40
CA VAL A 7 2.74 9.27 2.06
C VAL A 7 2.11 8.08 1.38
N ILE A 8 1.58 8.27 0.18
CA ILE A 8 0.88 7.23 -0.57
C ILE A 8 1.60 6.99 -1.88
N LEU A 9 2.18 5.80 -2.03
CA LEU A 9 2.94 5.40 -3.21
C LEU A 9 2.09 4.45 -4.06
N LEU A 10 1.67 4.92 -5.23
CA LEU A 10 0.83 4.17 -6.17
C LEU A 10 1.62 3.83 -7.44
N GLY A 11 1.29 2.73 -8.10
CA GLY A 11 1.90 2.36 -9.38
C GLY A 11 1.99 0.85 -9.61
N PRO A 12 2.36 0.38 -10.81
CA PRO A 12 2.37 -1.04 -11.12
C PRO A 12 3.44 -1.82 -10.32
N PRO A 13 3.38 -3.17 -10.31
CA PRO A 13 4.37 -3.98 -9.62
C PRO A 13 5.81 -3.74 -10.11
N GLY A 14 6.77 -3.74 -9.18
CA GLY A 14 8.19 -3.67 -9.51
C GLY A 14 8.75 -2.28 -9.87
N VAL A 15 7.98 -1.19 -9.73
CA VAL A 15 8.45 0.19 -10.00
C VAL A 15 9.18 0.87 -8.83
N GLY A 16 9.43 0.16 -7.73
CA GLY A 16 10.22 0.70 -6.59
C GLY A 16 9.41 1.34 -5.46
N LYS A 17 8.07 1.18 -5.41
CA LYS A 17 7.22 1.74 -4.33
C LYS A 17 7.70 1.34 -2.93
N THR A 18 7.84 0.04 -2.67
CA THR A 18 8.34 -0.49 -1.39
C THR A 18 9.74 0.00 -1.08
N HIS A 19 10.61 0.09 -2.09
CA HIS A 19 11.97 0.60 -1.91
C HIS A 19 11.97 2.05 -1.43
N LEU A 20 11.15 2.91 -2.04
CA LEU A 20 11.00 4.30 -1.61
C LEU A 20 10.37 4.41 -0.21
N ALA A 21 9.36 3.59 0.09
CA ALA A 21 8.75 3.56 1.42
C ALA A 21 9.77 3.18 2.52
N VAL A 22 10.58 2.16 2.26
CA VAL A 22 11.65 1.74 3.17
C VAL A 22 12.72 2.82 3.29
N ALA A 23 13.12 3.47 2.19
CA ALA A 23 14.09 4.57 2.24
C ALA A 23 13.60 5.74 3.11
N LEU A 24 12.31 6.11 3.02
CA LEU A 24 11.68 7.09 3.91
C LEU A 24 11.71 6.62 5.37
N GLY A 25 11.44 5.33 5.60
CA GLY A 25 11.54 4.69 6.92
C GLY A 25 12.94 4.77 7.52
N VAL A 26 13.97 4.41 6.75
CA VAL A 26 15.37 4.50 7.17
C VAL A 26 15.71 5.94 7.54
N LYS A 27 15.32 6.91 6.70
CA LYS A 27 15.60 8.32 6.99
C LYS A 27 14.91 8.82 8.27
N ALA A 28 13.69 8.35 8.55
CA ALA A 28 12.99 8.66 9.79
C ALA A 28 13.65 7.98 11.00
N ALA A 29 14.14 6.75 10.85
CA ALA A 29 14.87 6.05 11.91
C ALA A 29 16.20 6.75 12.23
N ASP A 30 16.94 7.22 11.22
CA ASP A 30 18.16 8.01 11.37
C ASP A 30 17.90 9.33 12.13
N ALA A 31 16.69 9.90 11.99
CA ALA A 31 16.23 11.07 12.74
C ALA A 31 15.76 10.74 14.18
N GLY A 32 15.94 9.49 14.64
CA GLY A 32 15.57 9.04 15.98
C GLY A 32 14.09 8.68 16.13
N HIS A 33 13.33 8.59 15.05
CA HIS A 33 11.92 8.21 15.12
C HIS A 33 11.72 6.70 15.13
N ARG A 34 10.74 6.23 15.90
CA ARG A 34 10.30 4.83 15.86
C ARG A 34 9.56 4.56 14.56
N VAL A 35 10.06 3.60 13.79
CA VAL A 35 9.49 3.17 12.51
C VAL A 35 9.05 1.71 12.60
N LEU A 36 7.87 1.42 12.08
CA LEU A 36 7.38 0.04 11.93
C LEU A 36 7.07 -0.22 10.46
N PHE A 37 7.53 -1.35 9.93
CA PHE A 37 7.17 -1.83 8.60
C PHE A 37 6.34 -3.11 8.72
N MET A 38 5.22 -3.17 8.00
CA MET A 38 4.36 -4.36 7.97
C MET A 38 3.59 -4.45 6.65
N PRO A 39 3.59 -5.61 5.97
CA PRO A 39 2.62 -5.90 4.92
C PRO A 39 1.18 -5.83 5.45
N LEU A 40 0.22 -5.43 4.60
CA LEU A 40 -1.17 -5.23 5.04
C LEU A 40 -1.82 -6.52 5.56
N ASP A 41 -1.61 -7.65 4.89
CA ASP A 41 -2.10 -8.97 5.30
C ASP A 41 -1.62 -9.36 6.71
N LYS A 42 -0.33 -9.13 7.00
CA LYS A 42 0.26 -9.36 8.32
C LYS A 42 -0.33 -8.44 9.39
N LEU A 43 -0.60 -7.18 9.04
CA LEU A 43 -1.28 -6.25 9.94
C LEU A 43 -2.67 -6.76 10.32
N ILE A 44 -3.46 -7.12 9.31
CA ILE A 44 -4.82 -7.62 9.50
C ILE A 44 -4.81 -8.90 10.35
N ALA A 45 -3.96 -9.88 10.01
CA ALA A 45 -3.81 -11.10 10.79
C ALA A 45 -3.44 -10.83 12.26
N THR A 46 -2.56 -9.84 12.49
CA THR A 46 -2.16 -9.42 13.83
C THR A 46 -3.33 -8.81 14.61
N LEU A 47 -4.14 -7.96 13.98
CA LEU A 47 -5.31 -7.33 14.60
C LEU A 47 -6.43 -8.36 14.87
N MET A 48 -6.68 -9.27 13.93
CA MET A 48 -7.64 -10.36 14.07
C MET A 48 -7.29 -11.27 15.25
N LYS A 49 -6.03 -11.72 15.31
CA LYS A 49 -5.53 -12.51 16.45
C LYS A 49 -5.65 -11.77 17.77
N ALA A 50 -5.27 -10.49 17.80
CA ALA A 50 -5.39 -9.67 19.01
C ALA A 50 -6.85 -9.49 19.46
N LYS A 51 -7.81 -9.42 18.53
CA LYS A 51 -9.23 -9.39 18.83
C LYS A 51 -9.70 -10.71 19.45
N GLN A 52 -9.36 -11.85 18.85
CA GLN A 52 -9.71 -13.18 19.37
C GLN A 52 -9.15 -13.42 20.78
N GLU A 53 -7.96 -12.89 21.05
CA GLU A 53 -7.28 -12.99 22.35
C GLU A 53 -7.67 -11.85 23.33
N ASN A 54 -8.73 -11.08 23.05
CA ASN A 54 -9.21 -9.96 23.88
C ASN A 54 -8.15 -8.91 24.25
N ARG A 55 -7.14 -8.71 23.38
CA ARG A 55 -6.04 -7.76 23.56
C ARG A 55 -5.92 -6.74 22.42
N LEU A 56 -7.00 -6.53 21.67
CA LEU A 56 -7.04 -5.63 20.51
C LEU A 56 -6.61 -4.21 20.87
N GLU A 57 -7.10 -3.66 21.98
CA GLU A 57 -6.79 -2.28 22.38
C GLU A 57 -5.29 -2.09 22.64
N LYS A 58 -4.68 -3.06 23.34
CA LYS A 58 -3.23 -3.09 23.58
C LYS A 58 -2.45 -3.15 22.26
N GLN A 59 -2.91 -3.96 21.30
CA GLN A 59 -2.27 -4.07 19.99
C GLN A 59 -2.39 -2.76 19.19
N LEU A 60 -3.57 -2.13 19.18
CA LEU A 60 -3.79 -0.84 18.52
C LEU A 60 -2.93 0.27 19.15
N GLN A 61 -2.78 0.26 20.47
CA GLN A 61 -1.89 1.19 21.17
C GLN A 61 -0.42 0.97 20.77
N GLN A 62 0.03 -0.29 20.71
CA GLN A 62 1.39 -0.61 20.28
C GLN A 62 1.68 -0.13 18.85
N LEU A 63 0.74 -0.37 17.93
CA LEU A 63 0.84 0.10 16.54
C LEU A 63 0.70 1.63 16.43
N GLY A 64 0.09 2.28 17.42
CA GLY A 64 -0.01 3.73 17.52
C GLY A 64 1.28 4.42 17.98
N TYR A 65 2.15 3.74 18.74
CA TYR A 65 3.38 4.33 19.28
C TYR A 65 4.47 4.60 18.23
N ALA A 66 4.46 3.88 17.10
CA ALA A 66 5.40 4.15 16.03
C ALA A 66 5.08 5.51 15.39
N ARG A 67 6.09 6.38 15.27
CA ARG A 67 5.91 7.69 14.65
C ARG A 67 5.69 7.58 13.15
N VAL A 68 6.31 6.58 12.52
CA VAL A 68 6.07 6.21 11.13
C VAL A 68 5.64 4.75 11.06
N LEU A 69 4.49 4.50 10.46
CA LEU A 69 4.01 3.16 10.13
C LEU A 69 4.02 2.99 8.61
N ILE A 70 4.82 2.06 8.11
CA ILE A 70 4.89 1.69 6.71
C ILE A 70 4.01 0.47 6.48
N LEU A 71 3.02 0.61 5.60
CA LEU A 71 2.11 -0.43 5.17
C LEU A 71 2.38 -0.78 3.71
N ASP A 72 2.82 -2.00 3.47
CA ASP A 72 3.13 -2.47 2.13
C ASP A 72 1.98 -3.30 1.55
N GLU A 73 1.91 -3.35 0.22
CA GLU A 73 1.05 -4.27 -0.53
C GLU A 73 -0.47 -4.07 -0.31
N ILE A 74 -0.91 -2.81 -0.17
CA ILE A 74 -2.34 -2.51 -0.17
C ILE A 74 -2.92 -2.77 -1.57
N GLY A 75 -4.06 -3.47 -1.65
CA GLY A 75 -4.76 -3.71 -2.92
C GLY A 75 -4.68 -5.13 -3.48
N TYR A 76 -3.88 -6.03 -2.89
CA TYR A 76 -3.73 -7.40 -3.41
C TYR A 76 -4.86 -8.34 -2.99
N LEU A 77 -5.33 -8.25 -1.75
CA LEU A 77 -6.36 -9.14 -1.21
C LEU A 77 -7.60 -8.34 -0.80
N PRO A 78 -8.81 -8.80 -1.13
CA PRO A 78 -10.03 -8.23 -0.58
C PRO A 78 -10.09 -8.50 0.92
N MET A 79 -10.63 -7.55 1.66
CA MET A 79 -10.88 -7.65 3.09
C MET A 79 -12.33 -8.02 3.35
N THR A 80 -12.55 -8.80 4.40
CA THR A 80 -13.86 -8.89 5.03
C THR A 80 -14.20 -7.57 5.73
N ARG A 81 -15.50 -7.34 5.97
CA ARG A 81 -15.98 -6.15 6.69
C ARG A 81 -15.35 -5.99 8.08
N GLU A 82 -15.07 -7.10 8.75
CA GLU A 82 -14.43 -7.09 10.07
C GLU A 82 -12.98 -6.60 9.98
N GLU A 83 -12.21 -7.13 9.03
CA GLU A 83 -10.81 -6.74 8.80
C GLU A 83 -10.71 -5.27 8.41
N ALA A 84 -11.58 -4.80 7.50
CA ALA A 84 -11.66 -3.40 7.13
C ALA A 84 -12.03 -2.50 8.33
N SER A 85 -12.92 -2.96 9.23
CA SER A 85 -13.24 -2.24 10.47
C SER A 85 -12.05 -2.14 11.43
N LEU A 86 -11.27 -3.22 11.58
CA LEU A 86 -10.05 -3.22 12.39
C LEU A 86 -8.99 -2.28 11.81
N PHE A 87 -8.82 -2.29 10.49
CA PHE A 87 -7.94 -1.36 9.81
C PHE A 87 -8.36 0.09 10.02
N PHE A 88 -9.66 0.39 9.86
CA PHE A 88 -10.21 1.71 10.11
C PHE A 88 -9.98 2.19 11.55
N ARG A 89 -10.09 1.31 12.55
CA ARG A 89 -9.77 1.65 13.96
C ARG A 89 -8.31 2.07 14.13
N LEU A 90 -7.37 1.38 13.46
CA LEU A 90 -5.96 1.78 13.48
C LEU A 90 -5.76 3.14 12.81
N LEU A 91 -6.34 3.36 11.62
CA LEU A 91 -6.23 4.62 10.90
C LEU A 91 -6.75 5.79 11.73
N ASN A 92 -7.93 5.67 12.34
CA ASN A 92 -8.48 6.67 13.25
C ASN A 92 -7.55 7.02 14.40
N ARG A 93 -6.86 6.02 14.97
CA ARG A 93 -5.96 6.24 16.09
C ARG A 93 -4.70 7.01 15.68
N ARG A 94 -4.27 6.87 14.43
CA ARG A 94 -3.07 7.52 13.89
C ARG A 94 -3.37 8.85 13.21
N TYR A 95 -4.61 9.07 12.79
CA TYR A 95 -5.07 10.30 12.16
C TYR A 95 -4.67 11.54 12.99
N GLU A 96 -4.04 12.51 12.32
CA GLU A 96 -3.44 13.73 12.88
C GLU A 96 -2.36 13.54 13.98
N LYS A 97 -2.01 12.30 14.34
CA LYS A 97 -1.10 11.98 15.44
C LYS A 97 0.24 11.38 14.99
N ALA A 98 0.23 10.56 13.94
CA ALA A 98 1.43 9.91 13.44
C ALA A 98 1.29 9.55 11.95
N SER A 99 2.41 9.59 11.23
CA SER A 99 2.43 9.38 9.77
C SER A 99 2.24 7.92 9.38
N ILE A 100 1.55 7.71 8.27
CA ILE A 100 1.44 6.43 7.57
C ILE A 100 2.08 6.57 6.20
N VAL A 101 3.01 5.67 5.87
CA VAL A 101 3.50 5.50 4.51
C VAL A 101 2.83 4.24 3.96
N LEU A 102 2.16 4.32 2.82
CA LEU A 102 1.52 3.16 2.21
C LEU A 102 1.97 2.94 0.79
N THR A 103 2.00 1.68 0.36
CA THR A 103 2.19 1.31 -1.04
C THR A 103 0.97 0.57 -1.57
N SER A 104 0.58 0.86 -2.81
CA SER A 104 -0.47 0.11 -3.49
C SER A 104 -0.20 -0.04 -4.98
N ASN A 105 -0.61 -1.19 -5.52
CA ASN A 105 -0.66 -1.43 -6.96
C ASN A 105 -1.99 -1.05 -7.61
N LYS A 106 -2.99 -0.66 -6.81
CA LYS A 106 -4.33 -0.26 -7.25
C LYS A 106 -4.53 1.25 -7.08
N GLY A 107 -5.39 1.82 -7.91
CA GLY A 107 -5.82 3.22 -7.74
C GLY A 107 -6.88 3.34 -6.64
N PHE A 108 -7.14 4.55 -6.14
CA PHE A 108 -8.15 4.77 -5.11
C PHE A 108 -9.57 4.33 -5.52
N ALA A 109 -9.87 4.38 -6.83
CA ALA A 109 -11.16 3.92 -7.36
C ALA A 109 -11.42 2.42 -7.07
N ASP A 110 -10.36 1.61 -7.00
CA ASP A 110 -10.47 0.17 -6.79
C ASP A 110 -10.52 -0.22 -5.29
N TRP A 111 -10.38 0.77 -4.39
CA TRP A 111 -10.35 0.50 -2.95
C TRP A 111 -11.74 0.15 -2.39
N GLY A 112 -12.82 0.55 -3.08
CA GLY A 112 -14.18 0.15 -2.74
C GLY A 112 -14.36 -1.36 -2.76
N GLU A 113 -13.93 -2.00 -3.86
CA GLU A 113 -13.94 -3.47 -4.00
C GLU A 113 -13.02 -4.13 -2.97
N MET A 114 -11.82 -3.57 -2.75
CA MET A 114 -10.86 -4.11 -1.78
C MET A 114 -11.42 -4.16 -0.36
N PHE A 115 -12.16 -3.14 0.10
CA PHE A 115 -12.73 -3.12 1.45
C PHE A 115 -14.10 -3.80 1.56
N GLY A 116 -14.72 -4.18 0.43
CA GLY A 116 -16.05 -4.80 0.39
C GLY A 116 -17.20 -3.90 0.84
N ASP A 117 -16.94 -2.62 1.10
CA ASP A 117 -17.91 -1.63 1.56
C ASP A 117 -17.46 -0.24 1.11
N ASN A 118 -18.18 0.34 0.14
CA ASN A 118 -17.86 1.66 -0.42
C ASN A 118 -17.95 2.79 0.61
N VAL A 119 -18.82 2.67 1.63
CA VAL A 119 -18.96 3.67 2.69
C VAL A 119 -17.72 3.65 3.58
N LEU A 120 -17.28 2.45 3.97
CA LEU A 120 -16.08 2.28 4.77
C LEU A 120 -14.82 2.67 3.98
N ALA A 121 -14.74 2.30 2.70
CA ALA A 121 -13.65 2.70 1.82
C ALA A 121 -13.53 4.23 1.73
N THR A 122 -14.65 4.92 1.54
CA THR A 122 -14.69 6.39 1.51
C THR A 122 -14.22 6.99 2.82
N ALA A 123 -14.67 6.46 3.96
CA ALA A 123 -14.25 6.95 5.28
C ALA A 123 -12.75 6.71 5.57
N ILE A 124 -12.18 5.62 5.04
CA ILE A 124 -10.76 5.30 5.11
C ILE A 124 -9.95 6.28 4.25
N LEU A 125 -10.36 6.46 3.00
CA LEU A 125 -9.70 7.36 2.04
C LEU A 125 -9.72 8.81 2.54
N ASP A 126 -10.86 9.27 3.06
CA ASP A 126 -11.00 10.61 3.65
C ASP A 126 -9.92 10.90 4.70
N ARG A 127 -9.72 9.99 5.67
CA ARG A 127 -8.70 10.13 6.72
C ARG A 127 -7.28 10.01 6.22
N LEU A 128 -7.04 9.11 5.26
CA LEU A 128 -5.71 8.91 4.70
C LEU A 128 -5.28 10.11 3.86
N LEU A 129 -6.20 10.68 3.08
CA LEU A 129 -5.91 11.68 2.06
C LEU A 129 -5.90 13.11 2.58
N HIS A 130 -6.62 13.41 3.67
CA HIS A 130 -6.75 14.77 4.20
C HIS A 130 -5.39 15.45 4.45
N HIS A 131 -4.41 14.72 5.01
CA HIS A 131 -3.03 15.18 5.16
C HIS A 131 -2.09 14.17 4.53
N SER A 132 -1.97 14.21 3.19
CA SER A 132 -1.12 13.27 2.46
C SER A 132 -0.38 13.88 1.29
N THR A 133 0.75 13.27 0.97
CA THR A 133 1.42 13.38 -0.32
C THR A 133 1.23 12.09 -1.09
N THR A 134 0.59 12.15 -2.26
CA THR A 134 0.42 10.99 -3.15
C THR A 134 1.42 11.05 -4.30
N LEU A 135 2.17 9.97 -4.49
CA LEU A 135 3.14 9.81 -5.58
C LEU A 135 2.70 8.65 -6.48
N ASN A 136 2.37 8.98 -7.73
CA ASN A 136 2.06 8.01 -8.78
C ASN A 136 3.34 7.66 -9.55
N ILE A 137 3.91 6.50 -9.27
CA ILE A 137 5.14 6.01 -9.89
C ILE A 137 4.77 5.23 -11.16
N LYS A 138 5.26 5.70 -12.30
CA LYS A 138 5.12 5.05 -13.60
C LYS A 138 6.48 4.54 -14.08
N GLY A 139 6.45 3.52 -14.93
CA GLY A 139 7.65 2.99 -15.58
C GLY A 139 7.68 1.47 -15.64
N GLU A 140 8.69 0.95 -16.33
CA GLU A 140 8.96 -0.47 -16.41
C GLU A 140 9.43 -1.05 -15.07
N SER A 141 9.04 -2.30 -14.79
CA SER A 141 9.46 -3.02 -13.59
C SER A 141 10.98 -3.21 -13.52
N TYR A 142 11.60 -2.72 -12.45
CA TYR A 142 13.01 -2.93 -12.14
C TYR A 142 13.34 -4.42 -12.04
N ARG A 143 12.44 -5.23 -11.46
CA ARG A 143 12.62 -6.69 -11.35
C ARG A 143 12.72 -7.37 -12.71
N LEU A 144 11.92 -6.93 -13.69
CA LEU A 144 12.00 -7.47 -15.06
C LEU A 144 13.26 -6.98 -15.78
N LYS A 145 13.67 -5.72 -15.58
CA LYS A 145 14.91 -5.19 -16.12
C LYS A 145 16.13 -5.97 -15.65
N GLU A 146 16.20 -6.30 -14.36
CA GLU A 146 17.28 -7.12 -13.80
C GLU A 146 17.29 -8.53 -14.38
N LYS A 147 16.13 -9.17 -14.53
CA LYS A 147 16.03 -10.49 -15.17
C LYS A 147 16.40 -10.48 -16.66
N ARG A 148 16.08 -9.41 -17.39
CA ARG A 148 16.56 -9.22 -18.78
C ARG A 148 18.08 -9.05 -18.84
N LYS A 149 18.66 -8.28 -17.91
CA LYS A 149 20.12 -8.11 -17.81
C LYS A 149 20.84 -9.40 -17.43
N ALA A 150 20.23 -10.23 -16.58
CA ALA A 150 20.74 -11.53 -16.17
C ALA A 150 20.53 -12.65 -17.21
N GLY A 151 19.96 -12.35 -18.39
CA GLY A 151 19.75 -13.33 -19.47
C GLY A 151 18.62 -14.34 -19.24
N VAL A 152 17.83 -14.19 -18.17
CA VAL A 152 16.76 -15.14 -17.77
C VAL A 152 15.45 -14.88 -18.53
N LEU A 153 15.26 -13.66 -19.03
CA LEU A 153 14.18 -13.33 -19.96
C LEU A 153 14.77 -13.27 -21.36
N ALA A 154 14.35 -14.19 -22.24
CA ALA A 154 14.67 -14.11 -23.66
C ALA A 154 14.22 -12.74 -24.20
N LYS A 155 15.10 -12.07 -24.96
CA LYS A 155 14.70 -10.95 -25.82
C LYS A 155 13.66 -11.52 -26.78
N ASN A 156 12.37 -11.29 -26.55
CA ASN A 156 11.31 -11.25 -27.56
C ASN A 156 9.95 -10.99 -26.88
N ALA A 157 9.53 -9.74 -26.93
CA ALA A 157 8.13 -9.41 -27.17
C ALA A 157 8.19 -8.11 -27.98
N THR A 158 8.15 -8.26 -29.30
CA THR A 158 7.82 -7.16 -30.20
C THR A 158 6.51 -6.55 -29.70
N PRO A 159 6.37 -5.21 -29.58
CA PRO A 159 5.06 -4.63 -29.35
C PRO A 159 4.21 -5.05 -30.55
N ILE A 160 3.12 -5.77 -30.32
CA ILE A 160 2.09 -5.93 -31.34
C ILE A 160 1.58 -4.50 -31.57
N SER A 161 1.85 -3.94 -32.75
CA SER A 161 1.28 -2.67 -33.17
C SER A 161 -0.23 -2.85 -33.36
N ASP A 162 -1.00 -1.86 -32.91
CA ASP A 162 -2.47 -1.86 -32.94
C ASP A 162 -3.06 -2.11 -34.35
N ASP A 163 -2.26 -1.97 -35.41
CA ASP A 163 -2.66 -2.23 -36.81
C ASP A 163 -2.86 -3.72 -37.15
N GLU A 164 -2.28 -4.67 -36.41
CA GLU A 164 -2.41 -6.12 -36.73
C GLU A 164 -3.69 -6.77 -36.17
N MET A 165 -4.41 -6.14 -35.23
CA MET A 165 -5.68 -6.66 -34.72
C MET A 165 -6.88 -6.36 -35.63
N ALA A 166 -6.75 -5.44 -36.59
CA ALA A 166 -7.84 -5.04 -37.48
C ALA A 166 -7.95 -5.91 -38.76
N ALA A 167 -6.98 -6.79 -39.03
CA ALA A 167 -6.89 -7.54 -40.29
C ALA A 167 -7.30 -9.03 -40.21
N SER A 168 -7.71 -9.55 -39.05
CA SER A 168 -8.22 -10.93 -38.92
C SER A 168 -9.37 -10.99 -37.90
N GLY A 169 -10.62 -11.29 -38.25
CA GLY A 169 -11.20 -11.55 -39.54
C GLY A 169 -12.72 -11.38 -39.43
N GLN A 170 -13.27 -10.70 -40.42
CA GLN A 170 -14.64 -10.93 -40.86
C GLN A 170 -14.70 -12.34 -41.47
N HIS A 171 -15.62 -13.18 -41.00
CA HIS A 171 -16.52 -14.05 -41.77
C HIS A 171 -17.52 -14.68 -40.79
#